data_AF-A0A6P6YJS1-F1
#
_entry.id   AF-A0A6P6YJS1-F1
#
_cell.length_a   1.000
_cell.length_b   1.000
_cell.length_c   1.000
_cell.angle_alpha   90.00
_cell.angle_beta   90.00
_cell.angle_gamma   90.00
#
_symmetry.space_group_name_H-M   'P 1'
#
loop_
_entity.id
_entity.type
_entity.pdbx_description
1 polymer ?
#
loop_
_entity_poly.entity_id
_entity_poly.type
_entity_poly.pdbx_seq_one_letter_code
_entity_poly.pdbx_strand_id
1 'polypeptide(L)'
;MTLMHTYFCIEYYLNDRLRLIPILLDIPMFAITCNQISYLLGHLFLSINFQLFIIEFFKSQLKQLLQLSKSLLLLFYKQQRRRRRNYLVEELFWKNFQTKYIKLFCETKHFNQTFSIVLFYLEIISKLSILLATIFFSKQKQMSLYNTTALISLMSLFCYTTFLYVRISNIPTFNHQCSKILTYLIIKRSKLLYYPYRQYQWKQTIHYNLFIQTIMNNQFGFTCGQLFFINKYKYIEILMINLPIILLFY
;
A
#
# COMPACT_ATOMS: atom_id res chain seq x y z
N MET A 1 -25.45 -21.68 6.18
CA MET A 1 -24.89 -22.93 5.62
C MET A 1 -25.25 -24.16 6.44
N THR A 2 -25.15 -24.13 7.78
CA THR A 2 -25.49 -25.25 8.67
C THR A 2 -26.92 -25.77 8.50
N LEU A 3 -27.92 -24.87 8.48
CA LEU A 3 -29.34 -25.25 8.30
C LEU A 3 -29.64 -25.97 6.99
N MET A 4 -28.96 -25.57 5.90
CA MET A 4 -29.12 -26.22 4.59
C MET A 4 -28.47 -27.59 4.55
N HIS A 5 -27.28 -27.73 5.16
CA HIS A 5 -26.62 -29.04 5.24
C HIS A 5 -27.39 -30.02 6.14
N THR A 6 -27.93 -29.55 7.27
CA THR A 6 -28.78 -30.38 8.14
C THR A 6 -30.07 -30.78 7.43
N TYR A 7 -30.67 -29.88 6.65
CA TYR A 7 -31.85 -30.17 5.85
C TYR A 7 -31.59 -31.27 4.81
N PHE A 8 -30.51 -31.15 4.03
CA PHE A 8 -30.13 -32.17 3.04
C PHE A 8 -29.80 -33.51 3.71
N CYS A 9 -29.09 -33.53 4.85
CA CYS A 9 -28.82 -34.77 5.57
C CYS A 9 -30.10 -35.47 6.05
N ILE A 10 -31.10 -34.71 6.51
CA ILE A 10 -32.41 -35.23 6.92
C ILE A 10 -33.18 -35.76 5.70
N GLU A 11 -33.15 -35.04 4.57
CA GLU A 11 -33.80 -35.44 3.33
C GLU A 11 -33.21 -36.74 2.73
N TYR A 12 -31.89 -36.92 2.81
CA TYR A 12 -31.22 -38.15 2.37
C TYR A 12 -31.44 -39.32 3.36
N TYR A 13 -31.58 -39.04 4.65
CA TYR A 13 -31.95 -40.04 5.66
C TYR A 13 -33.38 -40.55 5.45
N LEU A 14 -34.34 -39.65 5.23
CA LEU A 14 -35.75 -39.98 4.96
C LEU A 14 -35.95 -40.78 3.67
N ASN A 15 -34.99 -40.73 2.74
CA ASN A 15 -35.00 -41.49 1.49
C ASN A 15 -34.19 -42.81 1.56
N ASP A 16 -33.85 -43.30 2.76
CA ASP A 16 -33.08 -44.53 3.03
C ASP A 16 -31.69 -44.62 2.36
N ARG A 17 -31.16 -43.48 1.89
CA ARG A 17 -29.87 -43.46 1.18
C ARG A 17 -28.66 -43.36 2.12
N LEU A 18 -28.88 -43.01 3.39
CA LEU A 18 -27.84 -42.85 4.40
C LEU A 18 -28.27 -43.45 5.74
N ARG A 19 -27.35 -44.15 6.42
CA ARG A 19 -27.55 -44.65 7.79
C ARG A 19 -27.43 -43.50 8.79
N LEU A 20 -28.09 -43.60 9.95
CA LEU A 20 -28.14 -42.52 10.96
C LEU A 20 -26.75 -42.21 11.59
N ILE A 21 -25.89 -43.23 11.71
CA ILE A 21 -24.55 -43.14 12.33
C ILE A 21 -23.61 -42.15 11.59
N PRO A 22 -23.41 -42.23 10.25
CA PRO A 22 -22.57 -41.26 9.54
C PRO A 22 -23.11 -39.83 9.65
N ILE A 23 -24.42 -39.61 9.65
CA ILE A 23 -25.02 -38.27 9.82
C ILE A 23 -24.66 -37.67 11.19
N LEU A 24 -24.71 -38.49 12.25
CA LEU A 24 -24.32 -38.09 13.61
C LEU A 24 -22.85 -37.69 13.72
N LEU A 25 -21.96 -38.28 12.90
CA LEU A 25 -20.53 -37.97 12.86
C LEU A 25 -20.19 -36.81 11.89
N ASP A 26 -20.95 -36.66 10.81
CA ASP A 26 -20.73 -35.63 9.79
C ASP A 26 -21.13 -34.23 10.28
N ILE A 27 -22.20 -34.11 11.07
CA ILE A 27 -22.64 -32.82 11.64
C ILE A 27 -21.56 -32.16 12.51
N PRO A 28 -20.94 -32.82 13.51
CA PRO A 28 -19.88 -32.20 14.31
C PRO A 28 -18.63 -31.91 13.48
N MET A 29 -18.26 -32.77 12.53
CA MET A 29 -17.13 -32.50 11.63
C MET A 29 -17.39 -31.30 10.72
N PHE A 30 -18.60 -31.15 10.20
CA PHE A 30 -19.01 -29.98 9.43
C PHE A 30 -19.01 -28.69 10.29
N ALA A 31 -19.46 -28.78 11.54
CA ALA A 31 -19.40 -27.64 12.46
C ALA A 31 -17.95 -27.22 12.78
N ILE A 32 -17.06 -28.19 13.01
CA ILE A 32 -15.62 -27.94 13.24
C ILE A 32 -14.99 -27.26 12.02
N THR A 33 -15.23 -27.78 10.82
CA THR A 33 -14.71 -27.19 9.57
C THR A 33 -15.26 -25.78 9.32
N CYS A 34 -16.55 -25.54 9.56
CA CYS A 34 -17.12 -24.19 9.47
C CYS A 34 -16.46 -23.21 10.45
N ASN A 35 -16.22 -23.64 11.69
CA ASN A 35 -15.54 -22.83 12.70
C ASN A 35 -14.07 -22.56 12.34
N GLN A 36 -13.38 -23.54 11.74
CA GLN A 36 -12.03 -23.34 11.24
C GLN A 36 -11.99 -22.36 10.07
N ILE A 37 -12.93 -22.47 9.12
CA ILE A 37 -13.02 -21.53 7.99
C ILE A 37 -13.32 -20.12 8.48
N SER A 38 -14.26 -19.95 9.41
CA SER A 38 -14.58 -18.62 9.96
C SER A 38 -13.40 -18.02 10.73
N TYR A 39 -12.68 -18.84 11.51
CA TYR A 39 -11.46 -18.43 12.20
C TYR A 39 -10.36 -17.99 11.22
N LEU A 40 -10.09 -18.77 10.17
CA LEU A 40 -9.10 -18.44 9.15
C LEU A 40 -9.46 -17.16 8.40
N LEU A 41 -10.73 -17.00 8.02
CA LEU A 41 -11.23 -15.76 7.42
C LEU A 41 -11.03 -14.57 8.35
N GLY A 42 -11.34 -14.71 9.64
CA GLY A 42 -11.11 -13.67 10.65
C GLY A 42 -9.64 -13.24 10.72
N HIS A 43 -8.70 -14.19 10.71
CA HIS A 43 -7.26 -13.89 10.67
C HIS A 43 -6.81 -13.20 9.40
N LEU A 44 -7.34 -13.62 8.24
CA LEU A 44 -7.06 -12.96 6.96
C LEU A 44 -7.53 -11.50 6.98
N PHE A 45 -8.76 -11.25 7.46
CA PHE A 45 -9.29 -9.88 7.58
C PHE A 45 -8.45 -9.02 8.53
N LEU A 46 -8.04 -9.57 9.67
CA LEU A 46 -7.21 -8.86 10.63
C LEU A 46 -5.84 -8.51 10.04
N SER A 47 -5.20 -9.47 9.36
CA SER A 47 -3.90 -9.26 8.67
C SER A 47 -3.99 -8.19 7.59
N ILE A 48 -5.03 -8.25 6.74
CA ILE A 48 -5.30 -7.28 5.69
C ILE A 48 -5.48 -5.87 6.26
N ASN A 49 -6.29 -5.74 7.30
CA ASN A 49 -6.56 -4.45 7.94
C ASN A 49 -5.31 -3.87 8.60
N PHE A 50 -4.49 -4.73 9.20
CA PHE A 50 -3.22 -4.34 9.81
C PHE A 50 -2.23 -3.80 8.76
N GLN A 51 -2.10 -4.47 7.61
CA GLN A 51 -1.26 -4.00 6.50
C GLN A 51 -1.72 -2.62 5.99
N LEU A 52 -3.02 -2.46 5.76
CA LEU A 52 -3.62 -1.19 5.36
C LEU A 52 -3.35 -0.08 6.37
N PHE A 53 -3.49 -0.37 7.66
CA PHE A 53 -3.20 0.56 8.73
C PHE A 53 -1.75 1.02 8.70
N ILE A 54 -0.79 0.09 8.56
CA ILE A 54 0.64 0.43 8.47
C ILE A 54 0.93 1.31 7.25
N ILE A 55 0.36 0.99 6.08
CA ILE A 55 0.54 1.80 4.87
C ILE A 55 0.03 3.24 5.08
N GLU A 56 -1.17 3.39 5.66
CA GLU A 56 -1.73 4.71 5.95
C GLU A 56 -0.95 5.44 7.05
N PHE A 57 -0.38 4.71 8.02
CA PHE A 57 0.52 5.28 9.03
C PHE A 57 1.77 5.88 8.40
N PHE A 58 2.50 5.14 7.56
CA PHE A 58 3.68 5.66 6.84
C PHE A 58 3.33 6.86 5.96
N LYS A 59 2.18 6.78 5.26
CA LYS A 59 1.67 7.89 4.46
C LYS A 59 1.34 9.12 5.31
N SER A 60 0.77 8.95 6.50
CA SER A 60 0.49 10.03 7.44
C SER A 60 1.78 10.70 7.91
N GLN A 61 2.80 9.92 8.27
CA GLN A 61 4.10 10.43 8.69
C GLN A 61 4.82 11.20 7.55
N LEU A 62 4.74 10.71 6.31
CA LEU A 62 5.23 11.45 5.14
C LEU A 62 4.48 12.77 4.92
N LYS A 63 3.16 12.78 5.09
CA LYS A 63 2.37 14.02 5.02
C LYS A 63 2.80 15.03 6.07
N GLN A 64 3.13 14.59 7.29
CA GLN A 64 3.66 15.46 8.33
C GLN A 64 5.03 16.04 7.93
N LEU A 65 5.93 15.21 7.36
CA LEU A 65 7.20 15.70 6.81
C LEU A 65 6.99 16.73 5.68
N LEU A 66 6.01 16.49 4.81
CA LEU A 66 5.64 17.44 3.76
C LEU A 66 5.13 18.75 4.35
N GLN A 67 4.26 18.70 5.37
CA GLN A 67 3.80 19.90 6.07
C GLN A 67 4.95 20.67 6.72
N LEU A 68 5.92 19.97 7.32
CA LEU A 68 7.14 20.59 7.85
C LEU A 68 7.94 21.28 6.73
N SER A 69 8.13 20.64 5.58
CA SER A 69 8.85 21.26 4.46
C SER A 69 8.14 22.53 3.95
N LYS A 70 6.80 22.53 3.91
CA LYS A 70 5.99 23.70 3.55
C LYS A 70 6.07 24.81 4.59
N SER A 71 6.09 24.49 5.88
CA SER A 71 6.20 25.49 6.94
C SER A 71 7.57 26.19 6.91
N LEU A 72 8.66 25.46 6.63
CA LEU A 72 9.96 26.08 6.41
C LEU A 72 9.95 26.99 5.18
N LEU A 73 9.30 26.58 4.09
CA LEU A 73 9.19 27.43 2.90
C LEU A 73 8.48 28.76 3.23
N LEU A 74 7.39 28.73 4.01
CA LEU A 74 6.72 29.94 4.49
C LEU A 74 7.59 30.79 5.42
N LEU A 75 8.34 30.17 6.33
CA LEU A 75 9.30 30.88 7.19
C LEU A 75 10.38 31.57 6.37
N PHE A 76 10.92 30.89 5.35
CA PHE A 76 11.92 31.44 4.44
C PHE A 76 11.38 32.69 3.71
N TYR A 77 10.15 32.63 3.17
CA TYR A 77 9.51 33.80 2.56
C TYR A 77 9.34 34.98 3.54
N LYS A 78 8.91 34.71 4.78
CA LYS A 78 8.75 35.75 5.81
C LYS A 78 10.09 36.39 6.20
N GLN A 79 11.15 35.58 6.33
CA GLN A 79 12.49 36.07 6.67
C GLN A 79 13.10 36.90 5.55
N GLN A 80 12.91 36.49 4.29
CA GLN A 80 13.35 37.24 3.12
C GLN A 80 12.71 38.64 3.08
N ARG A 81 11.41 38.75 3.38
CA ARG A 81 10.71 40.04 3.46
C ARG A 81 11.22 40.93 4.60
N ARG A 82 11.63 40.34 5.73
CA ARG A 82 12.09 41.08 6.93
C ARG A 82 13.60 41.37 6.96
N ARG A 83 14.38 40.91 5.96
CA ARG A 83 15.86 41.01 5.91
C ARG A 83 16.57 40.52 7.19
N ARG A 84 15.92 39.70 8.02
CA ARG A 84 16.50 39.10 9.23
C ARG A 84 16.43 37.59 9.12
N ARG A 85 17.59 36.94 9.21
CA ARG A 85 17.74 35.50 9.10
C ARG A 85 18.09 34.91 10.46
N ASN A 86 17.25 34.01 10.96
CA ASN A 86 17.52 33.27 12.19
C ASN A 86 18.14 31.91 11.83
N TYR A 87 19.46 31.90 11.73
CA TYR A 87 20.24 30.71 11.38
C TYR A 87 20.00 29.53 12.33
N LEU A 88 19.91 29.78 13.64
CA LEU A 88 19.64 28.74 14.66
C LEU A 88 18.31 28.02 14.42
N VAL A 89 17.27 28.77 14.02
CA VAL A 89 15.93 28.19 13.76
C VAL A 89 15.96 27.32 12.50
N GLU A 90 16.68 27.76 11.46
CA GLU A 90 16.87 26.95 10.25
C GLU A 90 17.64 25.66 10.54
N GLU A 91 18.73 25.74 11.31
CA GLU A 91 19.56 24.58 11.66
C GLU A 91 18.80 23.55 12.49
N LEU A 92 18.06 23.99 13.51
CA LEU A 92 17.18 23.13 14.31
C LEU A 92 16.11 22.46 13.45
N PHE A 93 15.53 23.20 12.50
CA PHE A 93 14.58 22.61 11.57
C PHE A 93 15.24 21.52 10.71
N TRP A 94 16.37 21.81 10.08
CA TRP A 94 17.05 20.87 9.20
C TRP A 94 17.42 19.59 9.93
N LYS A 95 17.96 19.72 11.15
CA LYS A 95 18.28 18.58 12.02
C LYS A 95 17.03 17.76 12.33
N ASN A 96 15.93 18.41 12.70
CA ASN A 96 14.66 17.75 13.02
C ASN A 96 14.07 17.03 11.79
N PHE A 97 14.05 17.70 10.64
CA PHE A 97 13.57 17.15 9.38
C PHE A 97 14.41 15.93 8.97
N GLN A 98 15.73 16.06 8.94
CA GLN A 98 16.64 14.98 8.55
C GLN A 98 16.50 13.76 9.48
N THR A 99 16.45 13.98 10.79
CA THR A 99 16.30 12.89 11.76
C THR A 99 14.99 12.13 11.56
N LYS A 100 13.86 12.87 11.42
CA LYS A 100 12.55 12.26 11.18
C LYS A 100 12.48 11.54 9.83
N TYR A 101 13.06 12.13 8.79
CA TYR A 101 13.08 11.54 7.46
C TYR A 101 13.89 10.25 7.42
N ILE A 102 15.11 10.25 7.97
CA ILE A 102 15.97 9.06 8.00
C ILE A 102 15.31 7.94 8.79
N LYS A 103 14.75 8.24 9.97
CA LYS A 103 14.01 7.26 10.78
C LYS A 103 12.88 6.64 9.96
N LEU A 104 12.05 7.47 9.34
CA LEU A 104 10.92 7.02 8.55
C LEU A 104 11.36 6.18 7.34
N PHE A 105 12.42 6.58 6.66
CA PHE A 105 12.98 5.83 5.54
C PHE A 105 13.48 4.45 5.98
N CYS A 106 14.19 4.37 7.10
CA CYS A 106 14.66 3.11 7.66
C CYS A 106 13.50 2.18 8.05
N GLU A 107 12.49 2.70 8.74
CA GLU A 107 11.29 1.94 9.13
C GLU A 107 10.52 1.44 7.90
N THR A 108 10.33 2.30 6.89
CA THR A 108 9.65 1.94 5.63
C THR A 108 10.44 0.88 4.88
N LYS A 109 11.77 1.01 4.79
CA LYS A 109 12.64 0.07 4.10
C LYS A 109 12.61 -1.31 4.77
N HIS A 110 12.65 -1.34 6.11
CA HIS A 110 12.58 -2.59 6.86
C HIS A 110 11.23 -3.28 6.67
N PHE A 111 10.13 -2.53 6.76
CA PHE A 111 8.80 -3.08 6.50
C PHE A 111 8.65 -3.55 5.04
N ASN A 112 9.23 -2.83 4.07
CA ASN A 112 9.21 -3.24 2.66
C ASN A 112 9.92 -4.57 2.41
N GLN A 113 10.97 -4.92 3.17
CA GLN A 113 11.67 -6.20 3.00
C GLN A 113 10.73 -7.40 3.17
N THR A 114 9.83 -7.35 4.14
CA THR A 114 8.84 -8.42 4.36
C THR A 114 7.58 -8.21 3.53
N PHE A 115 7.07 -6.97 3.49
CA PHE A 115 5.83 -6.65 2.81
C PHE A 115 5.91 -6.81 1.29
N SER A 116 7.09 -6.62 0.68
CA SER A 116 7.28 -6.83 -0.75
C SER A 116 7.01 -8.27 -1.20
N ILE A 117 7.34 -9.26 -0.38
CA ILE A 117 7.06 -10.67 -0.64
C ILE A 117 5.55 -10.92 -0.58
N VAL A 118 4.87 -10.34 0.42
CA VAL A 118 3.41 -10.43 0.55
C VAL A 118 2.71 -9.80 -0.66
N LEU A 119 3.16 -8.62 -1.10
CA LEU A 119 2.63 -7.94 -2.29
C LEU A 119 2.80 -8.78 -3.55
N PHE A 120 3.93 -9.48 -3.68
CA PHE A 120 4.17 -10.39 -4.80
C PHE A 120 3.18 -11.54 -4.81
N TYR A 121 2.94 -12.19 -3.67
CA TYR A 121 1.93 -13.24 -3.58
C TYR A 121 0.52 -12.71 -3.87
N LEU A 122 0.15 -11.56 -3.30
CA LEU A 122 -1.14 -10.92 -3.58
C LEU A 122 -1.32 -10.62 -5.07
N GLU A 123 -0.27 -10.17 -5.76
CA GLU A 123 -0.31 -9.94 -7.21
C GLU A 123 -0.54 -11.23 -7.99
N ILE A 124 0.15 -12.32 -7.66
CA ILE A 124 -0.06 -13.60 -8.34
C ILE A 124 -1.49 -14.11 -8.11
N ILE A 125 -1.95 -14.09 -6.86
CA ILE A 125 -3.28 -14.59 -6.52
C ILE A 125 -4.36 -13.74 -7.20
N SER A 126 -4.20 -12.42 -7.29
CA SER A 126 -5.18 -11.56 -7.96
C SER A 126 -5.23 -11.79 -9.48
N LYS A 127 -4.10 -12.04 -10.14
CA LYS A 127 -4.07 -12.37 -11.57
C LYS A 127 -4.72 -13.72 -11.84
N LEU A 128 -4.42 -14.71 -11.00
CA LEU A 128 -5.06 -16.02 -11.06
C LEU A 128 -6.57 -15.92 -10.80
N SER A 129 -7.00 -15.08 -9.84
CA SER A 129 -8.42 -14.94 -9.52
C SER A 129 -9.22 -14.36 -10.68
N ILE A 130 -8.70 -13.35 -11.37
CA ILE A 130 -9.34 -12.82 -12.59
C ILE A 130 -9.38 -13.88 -13.68
N LEU A 131 -8.27 -14.55 -13.96
CA LEU A 131 -8.21 -15.58 -15.01
C LEU A 131 -9.18 -16.72 -14.73
N LEU A 132 -9.30 -17.17 -13.47
CA LEU A 132 -10.29 -18.16 -13.09
C LEU A 132 -11.70 -17.62 -13.23
N ALA A 133 -11.95 -16.36 -12.83
CA ALA A 133 -13.24 -15.73 -13.03
C ALA A 133 -13.62 -15.64 -14.52
N THR A 134 -12.67 -15.34 -15.42
CA THR A 134 -12.90 -15.27 -16.87
C THR A 134 -13.27 -16.64 -17.45
N ILE A 135 -12.48 -17.66 -17.12
CA ILE A 135 -12.71 -19.03 -17.61
C ILE A 135 -14.03 -19.58 -17.05
N PHE A 136 -14.31 -19.32 -15.78
CA PHE A 136 -15.53 -19.78 -15.14
C PHE A 136 -16.77 -19.12 -15.74
N PHE A 137 -16.74 -17.80 -15.93
CA PHE A 137 -17.83 -17.05 -16.56
C PHE A 137 -18.10 -17.52 -17.99
N SER A 138 -17.06 -17.67 -18.81
CA SER A 138 -17.19 -18.02 -20.24
C SER A 138 -17.80 -19.41 -20.48
N LYS A 139 -17.55 -20.37 -19.57
CA LYS A 139 -18.11 -21.73 -19.68
C LYS A 139 -19.57 -21.83 -19.26
N GLN A 140 -20.13 -20.78 -18.70
CA GLN A 140 -21.39 -20.87 -17.99
C GLN A 140 -22.57 -20.39 -18.84
N LYS A 141 -23.50 -21.31 -19.13
CA LYS A 141 -24.70 -21.03 -19.94
C LYS A 141 -25.84 -20.35 -19.17
N GLN A 142 -25.94 -20.59 -17.87
CA GLN A 142 -26.95 -19.97 -16.98
C GLN A 142 -26.33 -19.60 -15.63
N MET A 143 -26.67 -18.41 -15.13
CA MET A 143 -26.11 -17.87 -13.88
C MET A 143 -26.97 -18.24 -12.67
N SER A 144 -26.52 -19.22 -11.90
CA SER A 144 -27.10 -19.53 -10.58
C SER A 144 -26.55 -18.58 -9.50
N LEU A 145 -27.26 -18.42 -8.38
CA LEU A 145 -26.83 -17.61 -7.24
C LEU A 145 -25.47 -18.04 -6.66
N TYR A 146 -25.17 -19.35 -6.68
CA TYR A 146 -23.87 -19.85 -6.23
C TYR A 146 -22.73 -19.43 -7.16
N ASN A 147 -22.99 -19.45 -8.46
CA ASN A 147 -21.98 -19.10 -9.44
C ASN A 147 -21.74 -17.59 -9.50
N THR A 148 -22.79 -16.78 -9.32
CA THR A 148 -22.64 -15.32 -9.20
C THR A 148 -21.87 -14.94 -7.94
N THR A 149 -22.15 -15.58 -6.79
CA THR A 149 -21.40 -15.32 -5.55
C THR A 149 -19.93 -15.74 -5.66
N ALA A 150 -19.63 -16.87 -6.32
CA ALA A 150 -18.25 -17.27 -6.61
C ALA A 150 -17.52 -16.25 -7.48
N LEU A 151 -18.14 -15.76 -8.56
CA LEU A 151 -17.57 -14.72 -9.42
C LEU A 151 -17.33 -13.41 -8.67
N ILE A 152 -18.29 -12.96 -7.87
CA ILE A 152 -18.15 -11.76 -7.04
C ILE A 152 -16.97 -11.93 -6.07
N SER A 153 -16.80 -13.12 -5.47
CA SER A 153 -15.68 -13.38 -4.57
C SER A 153 -14.32 -13.27 -5.27
N LEU A 154 -14.18 -13.85 -6.47
CA LEU A 154 -12.94 -13.79 -7.26
C LEU A 154 -12.61 -12.37 -7.74
N MET A 155 -13.63 -11.62 -8.16
CA MET A 155 -13.49 -10.21 -8.57
C MET A 155 -13.17 -9.30 -7.37
N SER A 156 -13.73 -9.56 -6.19
CA SER A 156 -13.46 -8.75 -5.00
C SER A 156 -12.00 -8.84 -4.55
N LEU A 157 -11.35 -10.00 -4.73
CA LEU A 157 -9.91 -10.16 -4.47
C LEU A 157 -9.07 -9.26 -5.40
N PHE A 158 -9.45 -9.18 -6.69
CA PHE A 158 -8.79 -8.29 -7.63
C PHE A 158 -9.00 -6.82 -7.27
N CYS A 159 -10.23 -6.41 -6.95
CA CYS A 159 -10.54 -5.07 -6.48
C CYS A 159 -9.76 -4.70 -5.20
N TYR A 160 -9.58 -5.65 -4.30
CA TYR A 160 -8.82 -5.45 -3.07
C TYR A 160 -7.34 -5.17 -3.36
N THR A 161 -6.70 -6.01 -4.18
CA THR A 161 -5.27 -5.83 -4.52
C THR A 161 -5.05 -4.52 -5.27
N THR A 162 -5.88 -4.20 -6.26
CA THR A 162 -5.81 -2.90 -6.96
C THR A 162 -5.96 -1.72 -6.00
N PHE A 163 -6.89 -1.78 -5.04
CA PHE A 163 -7.03 -0.76 -3.99
C PHE A 163 -5.77 -0.62 -3.14
N LEU A 164 -5.14 -1.72 -2.72
CA LEU A 164 -3.85 -1.68 -2.01
C LEU A 164 -2.78 -0.94 -2.83
N TYR A 165 -2.63 -1.28 -4.11
CA TYR A 165 -1.65 -0.65 -4.99
C TYR A 165 -1.89 0.85 -5.16
N VAL A 166 -3.15 1.29 -5.25
CA VAL A 166 -3.48 2.73 -5.26
C VAL A 166 -2.90 3.41 -4.01
N ARG A 167 -3.13 2.84 -2.83
CA ARG A 167 -2.68 3.43 -1.56
C ARG A 167 -1.17 3.51 -1.48
N ILE A 168 -0.49 2.44 -1.86
CA ILE A 168 0.97 2.32 -1.83
C ILE A 168 1.63 3.28 -2.84
N SER A 169 1.09 3.36 -4.07
CA SER A 169 1.66 4.17 -5.17
C SER A 169 1.74 5.67 -4.88
N ASN A 170 0.95 6.16 -3.92
CA ASN A 170 0.93 7.56 -3.51
C ASN A 170 2.10 7.93 -2.59
N ILE A 171 2.69 6.97 -1.88
CA ILE A 171 3.78 7.20 -0.92
C ILE A 171 5.01 7.87 -1.58
N PRO A 172 5.54 7.34 -2.70
CA PRO A 172 6.65 7.98 -3.41
C PRO A 172 6.35 9.42 -3.87
N THR A 173 5.09 9.74 -4.15
CA THR A 173 4.70 11.08 -4.61
C THR A 173 4.90 12.14 -3.53
N PHE A 174 4.66 11.80 -2.25
CA PHE A 174 4.92 12.72 -1.14
C PHE A 174 6.41 12.94 -0.95
N ASN A 175 7.24 11.89 -1.08
CA ASN A 175 8.70 12.03 -1.05
C ASN A 175 9.20 12.98 -2.15
N HIS A 176 8.69 12.82 -3.38
CA HIS A 176 9.03 13.68 -4.51
C HIS A 176 8.59 15.14 -4.31
N GLN A 177 7.42 15.38 -3.71
CA GLN A 177 6.99 16.74 -3.37
C GLN A 177 7.88 17.37 -2.30
N CYS A 178 8.25 16.62 -1.26
CA CYS A 178 9.20 17.07 -0.25
C CYS A 178 10.54 17.46 -0.90
N SER A 179 11.09 16.59 -1.75
CA SER A 179 12.37 16.85 -2.42
C SER A 179 12.31 18.09 -3.32
N LYS A 180 11.21 18.31 -4.05
CA LYS A 180 10.98 19.51 -4.86
C LYS A 180 10.93 20.79 -4.03
N ILE A 181 10.31 20.76 -2.85
CA ILE A 181 10.26 21.92 -1.95
C ILE A 181 11.66 22.23 -1.41
N LEU A 182 12.37 21.20 -0.94
CA LEU A 182 13.71 21.37 -0.36
C LEU A 182 14.73 21.83 -1.40
N THR A 183 14.73 21.25 -2.61
CA THR A 183 15.60 21.68 -3.72
C THR A 183 15.38 23.16 -4.04
N TYR A 184 14.12 23.58 -4.15
CA TYR A 184 13.77 24.98 -4.40
C TYR A 184 14.36 25.93 -3.33
N LEU A 185 14.29 25.54 -2.06
CA LEU A 185 14.83 26.32 -0.94
C LEU A 185 16.36 26.44 -1.00
N ILE A 186 17.05 25.36 -1.36
CA ILE A 186 18.49 25.38 -1.55
C ILE A 186 18.89 26.27 -2.73
N ILE A 187 18.21 26.16 -3.88
CA ILE A 187 18.51 27.00 -5.06
C ILE A 187 18.31 28.48 -4.75
N LYS A 188 17.25 28.84 -4.01
CA LYS A 188 17.07 30.23 -3.58
C LYS A 188 18.15 30.67 -2.59
N ARG A 189 18.58 29.78 -1.70
CA ARG A 189 19.65 30.06 -0.74
C ARG A 189 20.99 30.28 -1.44
N SER A 190 21.34 29.48 -2.46
CA SER A 190 22.61 29.64 -3.19
C SER A 190 22.67 30.96 -3.95
N LYS A 191 21.57 31.43 -4.53
CA LYS A 191 21.48 32.74 -5.19
C LYS A 191 21.70 33.92 -4.23
N LEU A 192 21.30 33.79 -2.96
CA LEU A 192 21.48 34.84 -1.94
C LEU A 192 22.89 34.85 -1.34
N LEU A 193 23.67 33.78 -1.50
CA LEU A 193 25.01 33.62 -0.92
C LEU A 193 26.14 34.06 -1.87
N TYR A 194 25.85 34.83 -2.92
CA TYR A 194 26.84 35.37 -3.86
C TYR A 194 27.82 36.40 -3.24
N TYR A 195 27.70 36.68 -1.93
CA TYR A 195 28.60 37.53 -1.16
C TYR A 195 29.56 36.69 -0.31
N PRO A 196 30.80 37.14 -0.05
CA PRO A 196 31.88 36.31 0.48
C PRO A 196 31.67 36.10 1.99
N TYR A 197 30.81 35.17 2.37
CA TYR A 197 30.58 34.80 3.76
C TYR A 197 31.02 33.36 4.03
N ARG A 198 32.12 33.25 4.78
CA ARG A 198 32.65 32.15 5.62
C ARG A 198 32.49 30.68 5.14
N GLN A 199 33.63 29.99 5.06
CA GLN A 199 33.79 28.53 4.85
C GLN A 199 32.81 27.63 5.63
N TYR A 200 32.40 28.01 6.85
CA TYR A 200 31.48 27.21 7.66
C TYR A 200 30.08 27.05 7.01
N GLN A 201 29.62 28.08 6.29
CA GLN A 201 28.33 28.02 5.58
C GLN A 201 28.40 27.10 4.36
N TRP A 202 29.57 26.94 3.76
CA TRP A 202 29.81 26.05 2.61
C TRP A 202 29.71 24.57 3.01
N LYS A 203 30.29 24.19 4.15
CA LYS A 203 30.19 22.81 4.65
C LYS A 203 28.73 22.37 4.83
N GLN A 204 27.91 23.26 5.38
CA GLN A 204 26.50 22.97 5.59
C GLN A 204 25.67 22.98 4.31
N THR A 205 25.92 23.89 3.37
CA THR A 205 25.24 23.85 2.07
C THR A 205 25.59 22.59 1.31
N ILE A 206 26.86 22.15 1.32
CA ILE A 206 27.27 20.86 0.73
C ILE A 206 26.53 19.71 1.40
N HIS A 207 26.50 19.65 2.73
CA HIS A 207 25.80 18.60 3.47
C HIS A 207 24.28 18.56 3.13
N TYR A 208 23.61 19.71 3.09
CA TYR A 208 22.20 19.77 2.71
C TYR A 208 21.97 19.39 1.23
N ASN A 209 22.87 19.80 0.32
CA ASN A 209 22.80 19.42 -1.09
C ASN A 209 22.89 17.90 -1.26
N LEU A 210 23.89 17.28 -0.62
CA LEU A 210 24.07 15.83 -0.64
C LEU A 210 22.85 15.12 -0.06
N PHE A 211 22.30 15.62 1.05
CA PHE A 211 21.09 15.04 1.64
C PHE A 211 19.87 15.16 0.72
N ILE A 212 19.70 16.28 0.01
CA ILE A 212 18.60 16.39 -0.96
C ILE A 212 18.82 15.47 -2.15
N GLN A 213 20.05 15.35 -2.66
CA GLN A 213 20.37 14.42 -3.73
C GLN A 213 20.05 12.97 -3.32
N THR A 214 20.34 12.58 -2.07
CA THR A 214 19.96 11.25 -1.58
C THR A 214 18.44 11.09 -1.45
N ILE A 215 17.70 12.10 -1.00
CA ILE A 215 16.23 12.08 -1.00
C ILE A 215 15.66 11.95 -2.42
N MET A 216 16.24 12.64 -3.40
CA MET A 216 15.76 12.60 -4.78
C MET A 216 16.00 11.25 -5.44
N ASN A 217 17.15 10.63 -5.15
CA ASN A 217 17.58 9.41 -5.80
C ASN A 217 17.17 8.15 -5.03
N ASN A 218 16.66 8.28 -3.81
CA ASN A 218 16.22 7.12 -3.05
C ASN A 218 14.87 6.58 -3.57
N GLN A 219 14.74 5.25 -3.47
CA GLN A 219 13.49 4.56 -3.73
C GLN A 219 12.64 4.55 -2.45
N PHE A 220 12.15 5.73 -2.04
CA PHE A 220 11.26 5.83 -0.88
C PHE A 220 9.88 5.29 -1.24
N GLY A 221 9.58 4.07 -0.78
CA GLY A 221 8.29 3.43 -0.99
C GLY A 221 8.39 1.91 -0.88
N PHE A 222 7.57 1.23 -1.66
CA PHE A 222 7.41 -0.21 -1.62
C PHE A 222 7.73 -0.87 -2.96
N THR A 223 8.15 -2.12 -2.92
CA THR A 223 8.40 -2.95 -4.10
C THR A 223 7.44 -4.13 -4.12
N CYS A 224 7.10 -4.62 -5.30
CA CYS A 224 6.40 -5.90 -5.47
C CYS A 224 7.45 -6.99 -5.69
N GLY A 225 7.84 -7.67 -4.61
CA GLY A 225 8.98 -8.58 -4.59
C GLY A 225 10.25 -7.93 -5.17
N GLN A 226 10.92 -8.66 -6.07
CA GLN A 226 12.06 -8.17 -6.87
C GLN A 226 11.64 -7.62 -8.25
N LEU A 227 10.34 -7.62 -8.57
CA LEU A 227 9.88 -7.31 -9.93
C LEU A 227 9.97 -5.82 -10.24
N PHE A 228 9.37 -4.98 -9.41
CA PHE A 228 9.31 -3.54 -9.67
C PHE A 228 9.03 -2.72 -8.41
N PHE A 229 9.43 -1.45 -8.48
CA PHE A 229 9.08 -0.43 -7.50
C PHE A 229 7.68 0.12 -7.77
N ILE A 230 6.85 0.18 -6.72
CA ILE A 230 5.45 0.59 -6.83
C ILE A 230 5.38 2.11 -6.81
N ASN A 231 5.22 2.69 -7.99
CA ASN A 231 4.94 4.11 -8.18
C ASN A 231 3.62 4.30 -8.93
N LYS A 232 3.17 5.57 -9.05
CA LYS A 232 1.93 5.92 -9.73
C LYS A 232 1.88 5.42 -11.19
N TYR A 233 3.01 5.44 -11.89
CA TYR A 233 3.08 5.02 -13.29
C TYR A 233 2.92 3.50 -13.43
N LYS A 234 3.62 2.73 -12.60
CA LYS A 234 3.50 1.26 -12.56
C LYS A 234 2.11 0.82 -12.15
N TYR A 235 1.46 1.52 -11.23
CA TYR A 235 0.06 1.28 -10.92
C TYR A 235 -0.84 1.47 -12.16
N ILE A 236 -0.68 2.58 -12.90
CA ILE A 236 -1.47 2.83 -14.12
C ILE A 236 -1.18 1.75 -15.18
N GLU A 237 0.08 1.36 -15.35
CA GLU A 237 0.48 0.30 -16.28
C GLU A 237 -0.19 -1.04 -15.93
N ILE A 238 -0.16 -1.45 -14.65
CA ILE A 238 -0.83 -2.67 -14.18
C ILE A 238 -2.34 -2.60 -14.44
N LEU A 239 -2.96 -1.45 -14.17
CA LEU A 239 -4.38 -1.25 -14.43
C LEU A 239 -4.69 -1.38 -15.92
N MET A 240 -3.87 -0.76 -16.79
CA MET A 240 -4.03 -0.81 -18.23
C MET A 240 -3.83 -2.22 -18.80
N ILE A 241 -2.95 -3.04 -18.22
CA ILE A 241 -2.77 -4.46 -18.61
C ILE A 241 -4.00 -5.29 -18.19
N ASN A 242 -4.64 -4.95 -17.08
CA ASN A 242 -5.82 -5.67 -16.59
C ASN A 242 -7.13 -5.26 -17.29
N LEU A 243 -7.22 -4.03 -17.80
CA LEU A 243 -8.41 -3.54 -18.50
C LEU A 243 -8.82 -4.39 -19.71
N PRO A 244 -7.92 -4.81 -20.62
CA PRO A 244 -8.25 -5.71 -21.72
C PRO A 244 -8.82 -7.04 -21.26
N ILE A 245 -8.30 -7.60 -20.16
CA ILE A 245 -8.81 -8.86 -19.59
C ILE A 245 -10.25 -8.68 -19.09
N ILE A 246 -10.57 -7.50 -18.55
CA ILE A 246 -11.93 -7.12 -18.13
C ILE A 246 -12.82 -6.79 -19.33
N LEU A 247 -12.28 -6.17 -20.37
CA LEU A 247 -13.03 -5.79 -21.58
C LEU A 247 -13.33 -6.99 -22.48
N LEU A 248 -12.48 -8.02 -22.51
CA LEU A 248 -12.74 -9.30 -23.19
C LEU A 248 -13.97 -10.05 -22.64
N PHE A 249 -14.60 -9.57 -21.57
CA PHE A 249 -15.88 -10.07 -21.06
C PHE A 249 -17.12 -9.42 -21.68
N TYR A 250 -16.98 -8.27 -22.35
CA TYR A 250 -18.05 -7.57 -23.06
C TYR A 250 -18.01 -7.91 -24.55
#